data_AF-A0A2E0KED6-F1
#
_entry.id   AF-A0A2E0KED6-F1
#
_cell.length_a   1.000
_cell.length_b   1.000
_cell.length_c   1.000
_cell.angle_alpha   90.00
_cell.angle_beta   90.00
_cell.angle_gamma   90.00
#
_symmetry.space_group_name_H-M   'P 1'
#
loop_
_entity.id
_entity.type
_entity.pdbx_description
1 polymer ?
#
loop_
_entity_poly.entity_id
_entity_poly.type
_entity_poly.pdbx_seq_one_letter_code
_entity_poly.pdbx_strand_id
1 'polypeptide(L)'
;MKMRTLYLSAGLAFALLTAGSAYGQQPATKRFEQQNIPISEIFAEWDQKGLSAEKYICSCQKLICDTRPYWPFRTFTEGQPIPVLGDFNRSVATSNGFYCFRR
;
A
#
# COMPACT_ATOMS: atom_id res chain seq x y z
N MET A 1 -1.31 57.93 43.02
CA MET A 1 -2.25 57.93 41.88
C MET A 1 -2.13 56.59 41.16
N LYS A 2 -3.28 56.02 40.80
CA LYS A 2 -3.46 54.78 40.03
C LYS A 2 -3.12 55.04 38.56
N MET A 3 -2.55 54.06 37.85
CA MET A 3 -3.27 53.40 36.75
C MET A 3 -2.57 52.10 36.36
N ARG A 4 -3.34 51.02 36.41
CA ARG A 4 -2.98 49.66 36.00
C ARG A 4 -3.23 49.57 34.49
N THR A 5 -2.27 49.07 33.73
CA THR A 5 -2.49 48.70 32.33
C THR A 5 -2.81 47.21 32.23
N LEU A 6 -3.85 46.94 31.45
CA LEU A 6 -4.60 45.71 31.26
C LEU A 6 -3.96 44.79 30.19
N TYR A 7 -4.09 43.47 30.45
CA TYR A 7 -4.13 42.29 29.57
C TYR A 7 -3.20 42.16 28.34
N LEU A 8 -2.52 41.00 28.27
CA LEU A 8 -2.53 40.19 27.06
C LEU A 8 -2.49 38.70 27.42
N SER A 9 -3.64 38.05 27.27
CA SER A 9 -3.82 36.60 27.22
C SER A 9 -3.31 36.07 25.88
N ALA A 10 -2.30 35.19 25.89
CA ALA A 10 -1.90 34.36 24.76
C ALA A 10 -1.04 33.20 25.30
N GLY A 11 -1.30 31.92 25.06
CA GLY A 11 -2.38 31.28 24.35
C GLY A 11 -2.40 29.79 24.76
N LEU A 12 -3.59 29.21 24.83
CA LEU A 12 -3.75 27.77 24.64
C LEU A 12 -3.49 27.49 23.16
N ALA A 13 -2.52 26.62 22.85
CA ALA A 13 -2.60 25.68 21.71
C ALA A 13 -1.25 24.96 21.56
N PHE A 14 -1.04 23.86 22.30
CA PHE A 14 -0.01 22.89 21.92
C PHE A 14 -0.46 21.48 22.30
N ALA A 15 -1.47 20.98 21.60
CA ALA A 15 -1.84 19.57 21.62
C ALA A 15 -2.54 19.20 20.30
N LEU A 16 -1.89 19.50 19.18
CA LEU A 16 -2.19 18.87 17.90
C LEU A 16 -0.86 18.35 17.37
N LEU A 17 -0.89 17.20 16.69
CA LEU A 17 0.22 16.52 15.99
C LEU A 17 0.79 15.25 16.65
N THR A 18 -0.06 14.24 16.94
CA THR A 18 0.40 12.84 16.92
C THR A 18 -0.65 11.88 16.37
N ALA A 19 -1.38 12.27 15.32
CA ALA A 19 -2.16 11.33 14.50
C ALA A 19 -1.46 11.06 13.16
N GLY A 20 -0.13 10.95 13.18
CA GLY A 20 0.64 10.48 12.03
C GLY A 20 1.34 9.19 12.43
N SER A 21 1.31 8.18 11.54
CA SER A 21 2.23 7.03 11.51
C SER A 21 1.72 5.65 11.95
N ALA A 22 0.42 5.35 11.94
CA ALA A 22 0.01 3.94 12.02
C ALA A 22 0.46 3.15 10.76
N TYR A 23 0.39 3.79 9.58
CA TYR A 23 0.78 3.16 8.31
C TYR A 23 2.27 3.25 7.99
N GLY A 24 3.01 4.21 8.57
CA GLY A 24 4.43 4.42 8.27
C GLY A 24 5.33 3.25 8.70
N GLN A 25 4.85 2.40 9.61
CA GLN A 25 5.56 1.22 10.12
C GLN A 25 5.15 -0.08 9.43
N GLN A 26 4.11 -0.08 8.59
CA GLN A 26 3.61 -1.31 7.96
C GLN A 26 4.35 -1.62 6.65
N PRO A 27 4.75 -2.89 6.42
CA PRO A 27 5.33 -3.31 5.14
C PRO A 27 4.43 -2.93 3.95
N ALA A 28 5.04 -2.56 2.82
CA ALA A 28 4.35 -2.27 1.57
C ALA A 28 3.40 -3.41 1.16
N THR A 29 3.86 -4.67 1.23
CA THR A 29 3.03 -5.86 0.95
C THR A 29 1.75 -5.86 1.80
N LYS A 30 1.84 -5.47 3.08
CA LYS A 30 0.69 -5.44 3.99
C LYS A 30 -0.24 -4.26 3.70
N ARG A 31 0.33 -3.08 3.43
CA ARG A 31 -0.43 -1.88 3.05
C ARG A 31 -1.25 -2.11 1.77
N PHE A 32 -0.70 -2.85 0.81
CA PHE A 32 -1.35 -3.09 -0.49
C PHE A 32 -2.69 -3.85 -0.41
N GLU A 33 -2.89 -4.64 0.65
CA GLU A 33 -4.17 -5.32 0.91
C GLU A 33 -5.34 -4.33 1.07
N GLN A 34 -5.06 -3.11 1.54
CA GLN A 34 -6.09 -2.13 1.92
C GLN A 34 -6.09 -0.87 1.05
N GLN A 35 -4.95 -0.54 0.42
CA GLN A 35 -4.80 0.68 -0.35
C GLN A 35 -3.89 0.46 -1.56
N ASN A 36 -4.04 1.32 -2.54
CA ASN A 36 -3.16 1.31 -3.71
C ASN A 36 -1.87 2.06 -3.33
N ILE A 37 -0.76 1.34 -3.32
CA ILE A 37 0.58 1.91 -3.18
C ILE A 37 1.40 1.61 -4.43
N PRO A 38 2.48 2.35 -4.71
CA PRO A 38 3.38 2.03 -5.81
C PRO A 38 3.89 0.58 -5.71
N ILE A 39 3.70 -0.19 -6.78
CA ILE A 39 4.17 -1.59 -6.87
C ILE A 39 5.69 -1.69 -6.65
N SER A 40 6.44 -0.65 -7.03
CA SER A 40 7.87 -0.53 -6.77
C SER A 40 8.23 -0.65 -5.29
N GLU A 41 7.38 -0.17 -4.37
CA GLU A 41 7.61 -0.31 -2.92
C GLU A 41 7.50 -1.77 -2.47
N ILE A 42 6.56 -2.53 -3.03
CA ILE A 42 6.37 -3.95 -2.72
C ILE A 42 7.56 -4.76 -3.22
N PHE A 43 8.02 -4.46 -4.44
CA PHE A 43 9.19 -5.12 -4.96
C PHE A 43 10.47 -4.78 -4.19
N ALA A 44 10.66 -3.51 -3.81
CA ALA A 44 11.79 -3.11 -2.97
C ALA A 44 11.78 -3.85 -1.62
N GLU A 45 10.60 -4.03 -1.02
CA GLU A 45 10.44 -4.86 0.19
C GLU A 45 10.86 -6.31 -0.05
N TRP A 46 10.46 -6.92 -1.17
CA TRP A 46 10.84 -8.29 -1.51
C TRP A 46 12.35 -8.43 -1.77
N ASP A 47 12.96 -7.45 -2.43
CA ASP A 47 14.40 -7.39 -2.68
C ASP A 47 15.17 -7.29 -1.35
N GLN A 48 14.75 -6.41 -0.43
CA GLN A 48 15.33 -6.26 0.92
C GLN A 48 15.20 -7.54 1.76
N LYS A 49 14.14 -8.32 1.55
CA LYS A 49 13.92 -9.62 2.20
C LYS A 49 14.68 -10.77 1.55
N GLY A 50 15.44 -10.52 0.48
CA GLY A 50 16.21 -11.55 -0.21
C GLY A 50 15.34 -12.54 -1.00
N LEU A 51 14.12 -12.15 -1.41
CA LEU A 51 13.25 -13.00 -2.20
C LEU A 51 13.74 -13.03 -3.66
N SER A 52 14.40 -14.13 -4.01
CA SER A 52 15.09 -14.33 -5.30
C SER A 52 14.23 -14.92 -6.42
N ALA A 53 12.99 -15.31 -6.13
CA ALA A 53 12.06 -15.78 -7.16
C ALA A 53 11.77 -14.67 -8.19
N GLU A 54 11.44 -15.08 -9.43
CA GLU A 54 11.11 -14.14 -10.50
C GLU A 54 9.94 -13.23 -10.10
N LYS A 55 10.03 -11.95 -10.45
CA LYS A 55 9.01 -10.96 -10.14
C LYS A 55 8.22 -10.62 -11.39
N TYR A 56 6.92 -10.42 -11.21
CA TYR A 56 5.97 -10.16 -12.28
C TYR A 56 5.09 -8.98 -11.93
N ILE A 57 4.70 -8.22 -12.95
CA ILE A 57 3.59 -7.28 -12.87
C ILE A 57 2.44 -7.90 -13.67
N CYS A 58 1.30 -8.11 -13.01
CA CYS A 58 0.12 -8.69 -13.63
C CYS A 58 -1.02 -7.67 -13.64
N SER A 59 -1.70 -7.51 -14.77
CA SER A 59 -2.82 -6.56 -14.93
C SER A 59 -4.13 -7.29 -15.18
N CYS A 60 -5.20 -6.90 -14.48
CA CYS A 60 -6.52 -7.52 -14.63
C CYS A 60 -7.08 -7.28 -16.04
N GLN A 61 -7.45 -8.35 -16.75
CA GLN A 61 -8.00 -8.28 -18.12
C GLN A 61 -9.50 -8.58 -18.19
N LYS A 62 -10.16 -8.64 -17.03
CA LYS A 62 -11.61 -8.81 -16.90
C LYS A 62 -12.18 -7.55 -16.27
N LEU A 63 -13.50 -7.39 -16.36
CA LEU A 63 -14.21 -6.33 -15.63
C LEU A 63 -13.86 -6.36 -14.13
N ILE A 64 -13.76 -7.57 -13.56
CA ILE A 64 -13.34 -7.81 -12.17
C ILE A 64 -12.43 -9.04 -12.14
N CYS A 65 -11.30 -8.92 -11.45
CA CYS A 65 -10.47 -10.04 -11.02
C CYS A 65 -10.46 -10.10 -9.49
N ASP A 66 -10.81 -11.24 -8.92
CA ASP A 66 -10.82 -11.45 -7.46
C ASP A 66 -9.63 -12.33 -7.07
N THR A 67 -8.81 -11.86 -6.13
CA THR A 67 -7.67 -12.65 -5.64
C THR A 67 -7.99 -13.44 -4.38
N ARG A 68 -9.17 -13.27 -3.77
CA ARG A 68 -9.55 -14.00 -2.55
C ARG A 68 -9.67 -15.51 -2.80
N PRO A 69 -9.23 -16.36 -1.86
CA PRO A 69 -8.77 -16.04 -0.51
C PRO A 69 -7.25 -15.79 -0.41
N TYR A 70 -6.56 -15.52 -1.51
CA TYR A 70 -5.10 -15.33 -1.54
C TYR A 70 -4.73 -13.84 -1.52
N TRP A 71 -3.53 -13.55 -1.01
CA TRP A 71 -2.98 -12.19 -1.03
C TRP A 71 -3.04 -11.64 -2.47
N PRO A 72 -3.45 -10.38 -2.69
CA PRO A 72 -3.71 -9.30 -1.72
C PRO A 72 -5.13 -9.24 -1.14
N PHE A 73 -5.89 -10.33 -1.19
CA PHE A 73 -7.21 -10.51 -0.54
C PHE A 73 -8.29 -9.51 -0.96
N ARG A 74 -8.26 -9.04 -2.21
CA ARG A 74 -9.18 -8.01 -2.70
C ARG A 74 -9.53 -8.21 -4.17
N THR A 75 -10.48 -7.41 -4.65
CA THR A 75 -10.87 -7.35 -6.06
C THR A 75 -10.17 -6.20 -6.78
N PHE A 76 -9.95 -6.41 -8.07
CA PHE A 76 -9.30 -5.49 -8.99
C PHE A 76 -10.20 -5.26 -10.19
N THR A 77 -10.29 -4.00 -10.64
CA THR A 77 -10.96 -3.67 -11.90
C THR A 77 -10.00 -3.84 -13.06
N GLU A 78 -10.55 -3.86 -14.29
CA GLU A 78 -9.77 -3.93 -15.52
C GLU A 78 -8.59 -2.92 -15.52
N GLY A 79 -7.43 -3.39 -15.99
CA GLY A 79 -6.19 -2.63 -16.06
C GLY A 79 -5.41 -2.55 -14.74
N GLN A 80 -6.05 -2.72 -13.58
CA GLN A 80 -5.35 -2.56 -12.29
C GLN A 80 -4.26 -3.62 -12.10
N PRO A 81 -3.04 -3.20 -11.70
CA PRO A 81 -1.92 -4.12 -11.58
C PRO A 81 -1.79 -4.71 -10.17
N ILE A 82 -1.23 -5.92 -10.10
CA ILE A 82 -0.74 -6.57 -8.88
C ILE A 82 0.72 -7.00 -9.06
N PRO A 83 1.56 -6.92 -8.02
CA PRO A 83 2.86 -7.56 -8.04
C PRO A 83 2.70 -9.05 -7.74
N VAL A 84 3.50 -9.88 -8.40
CA VAL A 84 3.47 -11.33 -8.22
C VAL A 84 4.90 -11.87 -8.11
N LEU A 85 5.10 -12.83 -7.21
CA LEU A 85 6.40 -13.44 -6.91
C LEU A 85 6.39 -14.94 -7.26
N GLY A 86 7.24 -15.34 -8.19
CA GLY A 86 7.43 -16.71 -8.65
C GLY A 86 6.38 -17.20 -9.65
N ASP A 87 6.74 -18.24 -10.40
CA ASP A 87 5.92 -18.80 -11.46
C ASP A 87 4.61 -19.40 -10.99
N PHE A 88 4.59 -19.98 -9.79
CA PHE A 88 3.37 -20.54 -9.21
C PHE A 88 2.30 -19.45 -9.02
N ASN A 89 2.67 -18.34 -8.36
CA ASN A 89 1.74 -17.23 -8.14
C ASN A 89 1.37 -16.53 -9.45
N ARG A 90 2.29 -16.50 -10.45
CA ARG A 90 1.98 -16.03 -11.81
C ARG A 90 0.88 -16.89 -12.43
N SER A 91 1.02 -18.21 -12.37
CA SER A 91 0.01 -19.14 -12.91
C SER A 91 -1.36 -18.95 -12.24
N VAL A 92 -1.38 -18.78 -10.91
CA VAL A 92 -2.63 -18.51 -10.15
C VAL A 92 -3.25 -17.17 -10.56
N ALA A 93 -2.44 -16.11 -10.68
CA ALA A 93 -2.93 -14.81 -11.14
C ALA A 93 -3.51 -14.93 -12.57
N THR A 94 -2.84 -15.67 -13.46
CA THR A 94 -3.34 -15.89 -14.82
C THR A 94 -4.68 -16.64 -14.84
N SER A 95 -4.86 -17.69 -14.03
CA SER A 95 -6.16 -18.36 -13.93
C SER A 95 -7.27 -17.43 -13.40
N ASN A 96 -6.90 -16.44 -12.58
CA ASN A 96 -7.84 -15.45 -12.03
C ASN A 96 -8.15 -14.30 -13.01
N GLY A 97 -7.64 -14.33 -14.24
CA GLY A 97 -7.92 -13.35 -15.28
C GLY A 97 -6.92 -12.20 -15.38
N PHE A 98 -5.74 -12.34 -14.79
CA PHE A 98 -4.65 -11.39 -14.97
C PHE A 98 -3.72 -11.79 -16.11
N TYR A 99 -3.17 -10.80 -16.82
CA TYR A 99 -2.08 -11.01 -17.77
C TYR A 99 -0.78 -10.49 -17.19
N CYS A 100 0.27 -11.31 -17.20
CA CYS A 100 1.50 -11.08 -16.45
C CYS A 100 2.71 -10.84 -17.36
N PHE A 101 3.53 -9.87 -16.98
CA PHE A 101 4.81 -9.55 -17.61
C PHE A 101 5.93 -9.68 -16.60
N ARG A 102 7.06 -10.26 -17.00
CA ARG A 102 8.25 -10.32 -16.16
C ARG A 102 8.77 -8.89 -15.91
N ARG A 103 9.10 -8.60 -14.66
CA ARG A 103 9.63 -7.32 -14.19
C ARG A 103 11.15 -7.31 -14.18
#